data_AF-A0A494T029-F1
#
_entry.id   AF-A0A494T029-F1
#
_cell.length_a   1.000
_cell.length_b   1.000
_cell.length_c   1.000
_cell.angle_alpha   90.00
_cell.angle_beta   90.00
_cell.angle_gamma   90.00
#
_symmetry.space_group_name_H-M   'P 1'
#
loop_
_entity.id
_entity.type
_entity.pdbx_description
1 polymer ?
#
loop_
_entity_poly.entity_id
_entity_poly.type
_entity_poly.pdbx_seq_one_letter_code
_entity_poly.pdbx_strand_id
1 'polypeptide(L)' 'MGLIVDLTDVSFLASVGMSVLIEASRRVADVSQFAVVADGPATGRPLTMMGLGETFAIYTDLDAAAAALSGE' A
#
# COMPACT_ATOMS: atom_id res chain seq x y z
N MET A 1 7.73 -9.56 -10.19
CA MET A 1 7.13 -8.32 -10.75
C MET A 1 6.12 -7.84 -9.74
N GLY A 2 6.18 -6.55 -9.38
CA GLY A 2 5.38 -5.99 -8.30
C GLY A 2 4.76 -4.65 -8.70
N LEU A 3 3.62 -4.32 -8.10
CA LEU A 3 2.96 -3.03 -8.21
C LEU A 3 3.06 -2.32 -6.85
N ILE A 4 3.66 -1.15 -6.83
CA ILE A 4 3.77 -0.30 -5.65
C ILE A 4 2.89 0.93 -5.87
N VAL A 5 2.04 1.23 -4.89
CA VAL A 5 1.29 2.49 -4.83
C VAL A 5 1.95 3.38 -3.79
N ASP A 6 2.59 4.46 -4.25
CA ASP A 6 3.28 5.40 -3.38
C ASP A 6 2.35 6.54 -2.95
N LEU A 7 2.09 6.65 -1.64
CA LEU A 7 1.25 7.68 -1.03
C LEU A 7 2.06 8.76 -0.29
N THR A 8 3.38 8.84 -0.49
CA THR A 8 4.27 9.77 0.23
C THR A 8 3.80 11.22 0.15
N ASP A 9 3.36 11.67 -1.03
CA ASP A 9 2.86 13.05 -1.24
C ASP A 9 1.34 13.21 -0.99
N VAL A 10 0.65 12.15 -0.53
CA VAL A 10 -0.78 12.19 -0.25
C VAL A 10 -1.02 12.72 1.16
N SER A 11 -1.63 13.90 1.24
CA SER A 11 -1.90 14.58 2.51
C SER A 11 -3.19 14.16 3.22
N PHE A 12 -4.04 13.36 2.56
CA PHE A 12 -5.30 12.87 3.14
C PHE A 12 -5.82 11.61 2.44
N LEU A 13 -6.05 10.54 3.21
CA LEU A 13 -6.67 9.31 2.72
C LEU A 13 -8.05 9.09 3.36
N ALA A 14 -9.10 9.25 2.56
CA ALA A 14 -10.48 8.96 2.96
C ALA A 14 -10.93 7.54 2.57
N SER A 15 -12.14 7.17 2.99
CA SER A 15 -12.73 5.85 2.77
C SER A 15 -12.74 5.41 1.31
N VAL A 16 -13.02 6.30 0.36
CA VAL A 16 -13.01 5.97 -1.07
C VAL A 16 -11.61 5.52 -1.53
N GLY A 17 -10.56 6.21 -1.10
CA GLY A 17 -9.19 5.84 -1.42
C GLY A 17 -8.82 4.47 -0.86
N MET A 18 -9.28 4.16 0.37
CA MET A 18 -9.07 2.84 0.97
C MET A 18 -9.76 1.72 0.18
N SER A 19 -11.00 1.92 -0.25
CA SER A 19 -11.71 0.96 -1.10
C SER A 19 -10.99 0.73 -2.44
N VAL A 20 -10.45 1.79 -3.05
CA VAL A 20 -9.69 1.68 -4.30
C VAL A 20 -8.43 0.82 -4.12
N LEU A 21 -7.69 0.99 -3.02
CA LEU A 21 -6.49 0.19 -2.75
C LEU A 21 -6.81 -1.30 -2.58
N ILE A 22 -7.86 -1.63 -1.84
CA ILE A 22 -8.32 -3.02 -1.65
C ILE A 22 -8.74 -3.63 -2.99
N GLU A 23 -9.51 -2.89 -3.78
CA GLU A 23 -9.98 -3.37 -5.07
C GLU A 23 -8.86 -3.48 -6.11
N ALA A 24 -7.82 -2.66 -6.00
CA ALA A 24 -6.61 -2.76 -6.82
C ALA A 24 -5.81 -4.01 -6.44
N SER A 25 -5.58 -4.27 -5.15
CA SER A 25 -4.82 -5.44 -4.69
C SER A 25 -5.48 -6.75 -5.13
N ARG A 26 -6.82 -6.84 -5.05
CA ARG A 26 -7.59 -8.01 -5.52
C ARG A 26 -7.45 -8.24 -7.02
N ARG A 27 -7.46 -7.19 -7.84
CA ARG A 27 -7.37 -7.31 -9.31
C ARG A 27 -6.02 -7.82 -9.79
N VAL A 28 -4.96 -7.58 -9.03
CA VAL A 28 -3.59 -7.96 -9.42
C VAL A 28 -3.09 -9.22 -8.71
N ALA A 29 -3.86 -9.76 -7.76
CA ALA A 29 -3.43 -10.86 -6.89
C ALA A 29 -2.92 -12.11 -7.64
N ASP A 30 -3.47 -12.40 -8.81
CA ASP A 30 -3.07 -13.57 -9.62
C ASP A 30 -1.83 -13.32 -10.51
N VAL A 31 -1.42 -12.05 -10.69
CA VAL A 31 -0.41 -11.67 -11.69
C VAL A 31 0.77 -10.87 -11.12
N SER A 32 0.64 -10.28 -9.92
CA SER A 32 1.66 -9.41 -9.33
C SER A 32 1.52 -9.32 -7.81
N GLN A 33 2.63 -9.14 -7.13
CA GLN A 33 2.61 -8.66 -5.74
C GLN A 33 2.11 -7.20 -5.70
N PHE A 34 1.47 -6.83 -4.59
CA PHE A 34 0.93 -5.49 -4.36
C PHE A 34 1.41 -4.95 -3.01
N ALA A 35 1.92 -3.72 -3.02
CA ALA A 35 2.36 -3.02 -1.83
C ALA A 35 1.97 -1.54 -1.86
N VAL A 36 1.82 -0.95 -0.68
CA VAL A 36 1.55 0.47 -0.50
C VAL A 36 2.68 1.10 0.30
N VAL A 37 3.19 2.24 -0.16
CA VAL A 37 4.08 3.09 0.65
C VAL A 37 3.22 4.15 1.31
N ALA A 38 3.20 4.16 2.63
CA ALA A 38 2.43 5.12 3.41
C ALA A 38 3.07 5.30 4.79
N ASP A 39 3.46 6.53 5.10
CA ASP A 39 3.98 6.91 6.41
C ASP A 39 3.11 7.99 7.06
N GLY A 40 3.17 8.07 8.38
CA GLY A 40 2.61 9.18 9.13
C GLY A 40 1.08 9.18 9.28
N PRO A 41 0.52 10.32 9.76
CA PRO A 41 -0.87 10.39 10.22
C PRO A 41 -1.92 10.47 9.11
N ALA A 42 -1.55 10.94 7.91
CA ALA A 42 -2.49 11.18 6.83
C ALA A 42 -2.91 9.92 6.06
N THR A 43 -2.01 8.93 5.98
CA THR A 43 -2.17 7.72 5.17
C THR A 43 -1.88 6.48 6.01
N GLY A 44 -0.66 6.34 6.55
CA GLY A 44 -0.21 5.17 7.30
C GLY A 44 -1.09 4.84 8.50
N ARG A 45 -1.38 5.82 9.38
CA ARG A 45 -2.26 5.59 10.55
C ARG A 45 -3.67 5.12 10.15
N PRO A 46 -4.39 5.79 9.24
CA PRO A 46 -5.69 5.29 8.74
C PRO A 46 -5.64 3.85 8.24
N LEU A 47 -4.64 3.50 7.42
CA LEU A 47 -4.51 2.14 6.87
C LEU A 47 -4.31 1.09 7.98
N THR A 48 -3.44 1.39 8.95
CA THR A 48 -3.17 0.51 10.09
C THR A 48 -4.40 0.36 11.00
N MET A 49 -5.10 1.46 11.33
CA MET A 49 -6.31 1.41 12.16
C MET A 49 -7.44 0.60 11.52
N MET A 50 -7.49 0.57 10.19
CA MET A 50 -8.47 -0.22 9.43
C MET A 50 -8.01 -1.67 9.17
N GLY A 51 -6.83 -2.07 9.68
CA GLY A 51 -6.32 -3.43 9.53
C GLY A 51 -5.88 -3.79 8.12
N LEU A 52 -5.65 -2.80 7.24
CA LEU A 52 -5.36 -3.06 5.82
C LEU A 52 -3.99 -3.71 5.59
N GLY A 53 -3.11 -3.67 6.58
CA GLY A 53 -1.85 -4.43 6.58
C GLY A 53 -2.03 -5.95 6.52
N GLU A 54 -3.23 -6.48 6.82
CA GLU A 54 -3.56 -7.90 6.64
C GLU A 54 -3.97 -8.22 5.19
N THR A 55 -4.33 -7.19 4.40
CA THR A 55 -4.77 -7.34 3.00
C THR A 55 -3.62 -7.18 2.01
N PHE A 56 -2.69 -6.27 2.30
CA PHE A 56 -1.50 -6.01 1.49
C PHE A 56 -0.36 -5.45 2.34
N ALA A 57 0.86 -5.57 1.84
CA ALA A 57 2.04 -5.04 2.52
C ALA A 57 2.02 -3.50 2.53
N ILE A 58 2.39 -2.91 3.67
CA ILE A 58 2.53 -1.47 3.85
C ILE A 58 3.96 -1.17 4.30
N TYR A 59 4.63 -0.25 3.62
CA TYR A 59 5.99 0.19 3.90
C TYR A 59 6.03 1.68 4.18
N THR A 60 7.03 2.13 4.95
CA THR A 60 7.23 3.56 5.29
C THR A 60 7.94 4.35 4.19
N ASP A 61 8.68 3.68 3.32
CA ASP A 61 9.43 4.27 2.22
C ASP A 61 9.46 3.38 0.98
N LEU A 62 9.74 3.99 -0.17
CA LEU A 62 9.71 3.34 -1.47
C LEU A 62 10.84 2.34 -1.66
N ASP A 63 12.03 2.60 -1.11
CA ASP A 63 13.19 1.72 -1.24
C ASP A 63 12.93 0.37 -0.55
N ALA A 64 12.36 0.39 0.67
CA ALA A 64 11.98 -0.82 1.39
C ALA A 64 10.92 -1.65 0.62
N ALA A 65 9.92 -0.98 0.03
CA ALA A 65 8.91 -1.66 -0.77
C ALA A 65 9.52 -2.28 -2.04
N ALA A 66 10.41 -1.55 -2.73
CA ALA A 66 11.05 -2.00 -3.95
C ALA A 66 11.97 -3.21 -3.69
N ALA A 67 12.78 -3.17 -2.63
CA ALA A 67 13.63 -4.28 -2.23
C ALA A 67 12.80 -5.55 -1.97
N ALA A 68 11.73 -5.42 -1.17
CA ALA A 68 10.87 -6.54 -0.81
C ALA A 68 10.15 -7.18 -2.02
N LEU A 69 9.75 -6.39 -3.03
CA LEU A 69 9.03 -6.87 -4.21
C LEU A 69 9.96 -7.35 -5.34
N SER A 70 11.25 -7.04 -5.24
CA SER A 70 12.28 -7.48 -6.20
C SER A 70 12.87 -8.85 -5.84
N GLY A 71 12.59 -9.36 -4.63
CA GLY A 71 13.04 -10.68 -4.17
C GLY A 71 14.51 -10.72 -3.73
N GLU A 72 15.05 -9.57 -3.30
CA GLU A 72 16.38 -9.44 -2.70
C GLU A 72 16.37 -9.65 -1.18
#